data_AF-A0A164ZU77-F1
#
_entry.id   AF-A0A164ZU77-F1
#
_cell.length_a   1.000
_cell.length_b   1.000
_cell.length_c   1.000
_cell.angle_alpha   90.00
_cell.angle_beta   90.00
_cell.angle_gamma   90.00
#
_symmetry.space_group_name_H-M   'P 1'
#
loop_
_entity.id
_entity.type
_entity.pdbx_description
1 polymer ?
#
loop_
_entity_poly.entity_id
_entity_poly.type
_entity_poly.pdbx_seq_one_letter_code
_entity_poly.pdbx_strand_id
1 'polypeptide(L)'
;MDMLNPDDVDSAEREILQIAAEEGPFDGILGYSQGATLAAQVLIRYANENPFAAVDEMPFRFAVFINGATPGGLFALPDSEKPPQRVPLENIPEAALLFSVMKTTAGTTRLWPGRLSDGRGILTDGEVGMKLWNVDLDGIQIHVPTLHVRCLDDKSDYGEGLEKLCEPTLMSNYYHNNGHDFPRGNNELSTIAQLIRTTAERAL
;
A
#
# COMPACT_ATOMS: atom_id res chain seq x y z
N MET A 1 -1.41 10.26 -22.55
CA MET A 1 -1.45 8.96 -21.88
C MET A 1 -0.69 9.16 -20.60
N ASP A 2 -1.36 9.08 -19.46
CA ASP A 2 -0.76 9.40 -18.18
C ASP A 2 0.30 8.36 -17.86
N MET A 3 1.51 8.85 -17.63
CA MET A 3 2.70 8.06 -17.45
C MET A 3 2.84 7.74 -15.96
N LEU A 4 3.18 6.52 -15.57
CA LEU A 4 3.60 6.27 -14.19
C LEU A 4 4.89 7.06 -13.94
N ASN A 5 4.76 8.07 -13.09
CA ASN A 5 5.81 9.00 -12.71
C ASN A 5 6.04 8.89 -11.20
N PRO A 6 7.26 8.63 -10.72
CA PRO A 6 7.54 8.56 -9.29
C PRO A 6 7.17 9.87 -8.57
N ASP A 7 7.33 11.03 -9.22
CA ASP A 7 6.97 12.32 -8.63
C ASP A 7 5.47 12.42 -8.30
N ASP A 8 4.60 11.85 -9.15
CA ASP A 8 3.16 11.88 -8.95
C ASP A 8 2.76 10.99 -7.76
N VAL A 9 3.47 9.86 -7.57
CA VAL A 9 3.26 8.96 -6.42
C VAL A 9 3.73 9.63 -5.12
N ASP A 10 4.91 10.23 -5.11
CA ASP A 10 5.42 10.98 -3.95
C ASP A 10 4.48 12.15 -3.60
N SER A 11 4.03 12.90 -4.61
CA SER A 11 3.09 14.01 -4.41
C SER A 11 1.77 13.55 -3.82
N ALA A 12 1.19 12.45 -4.32
CA ALA A 12 -0.08 11.93 -3.80
C ALA A 12 0.02 11.45 -2.34
N GLU A 13 1.11 10.75 -1.99
CA GLU A 13 1.37 10.31 -0.62
C GLU A 13 1.53 11.51 0.33
N ARG A 14 2.28 12.54 -0.09
CA ARG A 14 2.50 13.75 0.70
C ARG A 14 1.25 14.61 0.86
N GLU A 15 0.43 14.70 -0.17
CA GLU A 15 -0.82 15.46 -0.13
C GLU A 15 -1.78 14.89 0.92
N ILE A 16 -1.91 13.56 1.02
CA ILE A 16 -2.73 12.93 2.07
C ILE A 16 -2.18 13.24 3.47
N LEU A 17 -0.86 13.18 3.66
CA LEU A 17 -0.23 13.54 4.94
C LEU A 17 -0.42 15.03 5.29
N GLN A 18 -0.35 15.91 4.29
CA GLN A 18 -0.59 17.33 4.46
C GLN A 18 -2.04 17.60 4.87
N ILE A 19 -3.02 16.99 4.19
CA ILE A 19 -4.44 17.08 4.57
C ILE A 19 -4.65 16.59 6.01
N ALA A 20 -4.02 15.47 6.39
CA ALA A 20 -4.12 14.95 7.74
C ALA A 20 -3.61 15.93 8.80
N ALA A 21 -2.52 16.65 8.50
CA ALA A 21 -1.93 17.64 9.39
C ALA A 21 -2.74 18.95 9.44
N GLU A 22 -3.32 19.39 8.31
CA GLU A 22 -4.00 20.68 8.19
C GLU A 22 -5.49 20.63 8.59
N GLU A 23 -6.18 19.53 8.25
CA GLU A 23 -7.63 19.38 8.44
C GLU A 23 -8.02 18.40 9.55
N GLY A 24 -7.02 17.73 10.14
CA GLY A 24 -7.23 16.77 11.23
C GLY A 24 -7.67 17.39 12.57
N PRO A 25 -7.77 16.56 13.63
CA PRO A 25 -7.31 15.18 13.67
C PRO A 25 -8.26 14.22 12.97
N PHE A 26 -7.72 13.34 12.12
CA PHE A 26 -8.41 12.15 11.64
C PHE A 26 -7.95 10.95 12.47
N ASP A 27 -8.90 10.18 13.01
CA ASP A 27 -8.55 9.00 13.80
C ASP A 27 -8.04 7.83 12.94
N GLY A 28 -8.44 7.76 11.68
CA GLY A 28 -8.07 6.67 10.79
C GLY A 28 -8.23 7.01 9.31
N ILE A 29 -7.66 6.15 8.47
CA ILE A 29 -7.71 6.24 7.01
C ILE A 29 -8.49 5.07 6.42
N LEU A 30 -9.31 5.32 5.41
CA LEU A 30 -10.07 4.31 4.69
C LEU A 30 -9.82 4.44 3.20
N GLY A 31 -9.53 3.32 2.53
CA GLY A 31 -9.37 3.29 1.09
C GLY A 31 -10.05 2.10 0.44
N TYR A 32 -10.34 2.24 -0.86
CA TYR A 32 -10.90 1.20 -1.71
C TYR A 32 -10.01 0.96 -2.94
N SER A 33 -9.75 -0.30 -3.29
CA SER A 33 -8.95 -0.70 -4.45
C SER A 33 -7.59 0.02 -4.43
N GLN A 34 -7.21 0.74 -5.48
CA GLN A 34 -6.00 1.58 -5.52
C GLN A 34 -5.91 2.59 -4.36
N GLY A 35 -7.03 3.12 -3.88
CA GLY A 35 -7.06 4.02 -2.71
C GLY A 35 -6.73 3.30 -1.40
N ALA A 36 -7.08 2.01 -1.26
CA ALA A 36 -6.65 1.21 -0.11
C ALA A 36 -5.14 0.98 -0.14
N THR A 37 -4.61 0.70 -1.33
CA THR A 37 -3.18 0.57 -1.52
C THR A 37 -2.44 1.86 -1.18
N LEU A 38 -2.91 3.01 -1.69
CA LEU A 38 -2.34 4.33 -1.38
C LEU A 38 -2.42 4.66 0.12
N ALA A 39 -3.54 4.34 0.78
CA ALA A 39 -3.67 4.50 2.22
C ALA A 39 -2.60 3.70 2.99
N ALA A 40 -2.31 2.47 2.57
CA ALA A 40 -1.24 1.67 3.14
C ALA A 40 0.15 2.28 2.85
N GLN A 41 0.40 2.77 1.62
CA GLN A 41 1.64 3.46 1.26
C GLN A 41 1.92 4.66 2.16
N VAL A 42 0.90 5.48 2.42
CA VAL A 42 0.98 6.67 3.30
C VAL A 42 1.40 6.29 4.73
N LEU A 43 0.80 5.24 5.29
CA LEU A 43 1.17 4.75 6.63
C LEU A 43 2.61 4.27 6.69
N ILE A 44 3.02 3.47 5.70
CA ILE A 44 4.38 2.92 5.62
C ILE A 44 5.41 4.04 5.42
N ARG A 45 5.13 5.01 4.54
CA ARG A 45 5.98 6.20 4.37
C ARG A 45 6.16 6.93 5.69
N TYR A 46 5.06 7.26 6.36
CA TYR A 46 5.12 8.04 7.60
C TYR A 46 5.93 7.31 8.66
N ALA A 47 5.72 5.99 8.84
CA ALA A 47 6.48 5.18 9.78
C ALA A 47 7.98 5.11 9.44
N ASN A 48 8.33 5.01 8.15
CA ASN A 48 9.73 4.99 7.71
C ASN A 48 10.43 6.35 7.90
N GLU A 49 9.71 7.46 7.66
CA GLU A 49 10.23 8.82 7.87
C GLU A 49 10.26 9.20 9.37
N ASN A 50 9.44 8.56 10.20
CA ASN A 50 9.31 8.82 11.64
C ASN A 50 9.40 7.52 12.46
N PRO A 51 10.56 6.84 12.48
CA PRO A 51 10.70 5.50 13.08
C PRO A 51 10.51 5.44 14.60
N PHE A 52 10.45 6.59 15.26
CA PHE A 52 10.26 6.72 16.71
C PHE A 52 8.90 7.35 17.08
N ALA A 53 8.03 7.59 16.10
CA ALA A 53 6.69 8.12 16.35
C ALA A 53 5.90 7.14 17.24
N ALA A 54 5.33 7.67 18.32
CA ALA A 54 4.35 6.95 19.10
C ALA A 54 3.02 6.84 18.33
N VAL A 55 2.15 5.93 18.75
CA VAL A 55 0.86 5.67 18.07
C VAL A 55 -0.03 6.91 18.05
N ASP A 56 0.03 7.75 19.08
CA ASP A 56 -0.71 9.01 19.18
C ASP A 56 -0.10 10.15 18.36
N GLU A 57 1.10 9.97 17.82
CA GLU A 57 1.75 10.88 16.87
C GLU A 57 1.46 10.49 15.40
N MET A 58 0.93 9.29 15.17
CA MET A 58 0.58 8.83 13.82
C MET A 58 -0.53 9.71 13.21
N PRO A 59 -0.44 10.05 11.91
CA PRO A 59 -1.46 10.85 11.22
C PRO A 59 -2.81 10.14 11.16
N PHE A 60 -2.80 8.81 11.22
CA PHE A 60 -3.96 7.95 11.28
C PHE A 60 -3.65 6.80 12.23
N ARG A 61 -4.50 6.62 13.25
CA ARG A 61 -4.27 5.64 14.33
C ARG A 61 -4.89 4.28 14.03
N PHE A 62 -5.73 4.18 13.01
CA PHE A 62 -6.20 2.91 12.45
C PHE A 62 -6.42 3.00 10.94
N ALA A 63 -6.55 1.86 10.27
CA ALA A 63 -6.78 1.80 8.82
C ALA A 63 -7.86 0.80 8.41
N VAL A 64 -8.57 1.10 7.33
CA VAL A 64 -9.55 0.21 6.69
C VAL A 64 -9.22 0.06 5.22
N PHE A 65 -8.96 -1.18 4.79
CA PHE A 65 -8.59 -1.51 3.43
C PHE A 65 -9.67 -2.36 2.77
N ILE A 66 -10.31 -1.83 1.73
CA ILE A 66 -11.37 -2.51 1.01
C ILE A 66 -10.85 -2.92 -0.37
N ASN A 67 -10.73 -4.22 -0.62
CA ASN A 67 -10.16 -4.79 -1.86
C ASN A 67 -8.80 -4.17 -2.25
N GLY A 68 -7.96 -3.86 -1.26
CA GLY A 68 -6.62 -3.29 -1.47
C GLY A 68 -5.59 -4.32 -1.91
N ALA A 69 -4.62 -3.85 -2.69
CA ALA A 69 -3.49 -4.64 -3.15
C ALA A 69 -2.24 -4.44 -2.29
N THR A 70 -1.22 -5.28 -2.52
CA THR A 70 0.10 -5.06 -1.92
C THR A 70 0.65 -3.68 -2.32
N PRO A 71 1.05 -2.83 -1.36
CA PRO A 71 1.53 -1.48 -1.64
C PRO A 71 2.92 -1.46 -2.26
N GLY A 72 3.14 -0.45 -3.10
CA GLY A 72 4.47 -0.06 -3.54
C GLY A 72 5.18 0.82 -2.50
N GLY A 73 6.46 1.09 -2.72
CA GLY A 73 7.21 2.05 -1.93
C GLY A 73 8.30 2.67 -2.78
N LEU A 74 8.32 4.01 -2.85
CA LEU A 74 9.42 4.76 -3.44
C LEU A 74 10.59 4.82 -2.48
N PHE A 75 11.80 4.76 -3.03
CA PHE A 75 13.03 4.93 -2.30
C PHE A 75 14.12 5.48 -3.23
N ALA A 76 15.03 6.28 -2.69
CA ALA A 76 16.23 6.67 -3.43
C ALA A 76 17.15 5.46 -3.59
N LEU A 77 17.69 5.24 -4.79
CA LEU A 77 18.73 4.22 -4.96
C LEU A 77 19.97 4.63 -4.17
N PRO A 78 20.52 3.76 -3.29
CA PRO A 78 21.73 4.08 -2.55
C PRO A 78 22.92 4.31 -3.49
N ASP A 79 23.84 5.21 -3.16
CA ASP A 79 25.06 5.46 -3.95
C ASP A 79 25.92 4.19 -4.15
N SER A 80 25.84 3.24 -3.21
CA SER A 80 26.52 1.94 -3.30
C SER A 80 25.90 1.01 -4.34
N GLU A 81 24.64 1.23 -4.71
CA GLU A 81 23.90 0.45 -5.69
C GLU A 81 24.13 1.04 -7.09
N LYS A 82 24.66 0.24 -8.01
CA LYS A 82 24.77 0.68 -9.40
C LYS A 82 23.37 0.72 -10.02
N PRO A 83 23.03 1.74 -10.84
CA PRO A 83 21.76 1.80 -11.53
C PRO A 83 21.43 0.46 -12.21
N PRO A 84 20.32 -0.20 -11.84
CA PRO A 84 19.97 -1.50 -12.38
C PRO A 84 19.82 -1.46 -13.89
N GLN A 85 20.39 -2.46 -14.57
CA GLN A 85 20.16 -2.63 -15.99
C GLN A 85 18.68 -2.95 -16.24
N ARG A 86 18.15 -2.39 -17.34
CA ARG A 86 16.81 -2.72 -17.80
C ARG A 86 16.73 -4.20 -18.17
N VAL A 87 15.75 -4.89 -17.60
CA VAL A 87 15.44 -6.27 -17.96
C VAL A 87 14.03 -6.38 -18.55
N PRO A 88 13.70 -7.44 -19.29
CA PRO A 88 12.32 -7.69 -19.72
C PRO A 88 11.36 -7.85 -18.52
N LEU A 89 10.10 -7.41 -18.66
CA LEU A 89 9.12 -7.43 -17.56
C LEU A 89 8.78 -8.87 -17.13
N GLU A 90 8.78 -9.82 -18.06
CA GLU A 90 8.58 -11.24 -17.77
C GLU A 90 9.64 -11.81 -16.81
N ASN A 91 10.81 -11.17 -16.72
CA ASN A 91 11.87 -11.55 -15.81
C ASN A 91 11.74 -10.91 -14.44
N ILE A 92 10.72 -10.06 -14.20
CA ILE A 92 10.41 -9.47 -12.88
C ILE A 92 8.89 -9.52 -12.66
N PRO A 93 8.33 -10.71 -12.35
CA PRO A 93 6.88 -10.88 -12.20
C PRO A 93 6.31 -10.02 -11.07
N GLU A 94 7.09 -9.68 -10.04
CA GLU A 94 6.64 -8.78 -8.97
C GLU A 94 6.40 -7.36 -9.51
N ALA A 95 7.27 -6.87 -10.40
CA ALA A 95 7.10 -5.54 -11.00
C ALA A 95 5.85 -5.47 -11.91
N ALA A 96 5.36 -6.60 -12.44
CA ALA A 96 4.11 -6.63 -13.18
C ALA A 96 2.90 -6.22 -12.33
N LEU A 97 2.92 -6.55 -11.03
CA LEU A 97 1.87 -6.17 -10.10
C LEU A 97 1.84 -4.65 -9.85
N LEU A 98 3.00 -3.97 -9.79
CA LEU A 98 3.03 -2.50 -9.72
C LEU A 98 2.30 -1.84 -10.89
N PHE A 99 2.44 -2.37 -12.11
CA PHE A 99 1.72 -1.85 -13.27
C PHE A 99 0.20 -2.01 -13.13
N SER A 100 -0.25 -3.17 -12.65
CA SER A 100 -1.67 -3.46 -12.42
C SER A 100 -2.27 -2.52 -11.37
N VAL A 101 -1.65 -2.43 -10.19
CA VAL A 101 -2.10 -1.60 -9.08
C VAL A 101 -2.13 -0.12 -9.47
N MET A 102 -1.11 0.36 -10.17
CA MET A 102 -1.01 1.74 -10.62
C MET A 102 -1.86 2.04 -11.87
N LYS A 103 -2.58 1.04 -12.40
CA LYS A 103 -3.43 1.15 -13.61
C LYS A 103 -2.68 1.75 -14.81
N THR A 104 -1.41 1.35 -14.96
CA THR A 104 -0.52 1.81 -16.02
C THR A 104 0.05 0.64 -16.82
N THR A 105 0.70 0.93 -17.94
CA THR A 105 1.33 -0.08 -18.80
C THR A 105 2.84 0.12 -18.89
N ALA A 106 3.60 -0.94 -19.17
CA ALA A 106 5.05 -0.87 -19.27
C ALA A 106 5.57 0.11 -20.35
N GLY A 107 4.73 0.53 -21.31
CA GLY A 107 5.05 1.54 -22.32
C GLY A 107 4.74 2.99 -21.89
N THR A 108 4.07 3.18 -20.76
CA THR A 108 3.61 4.46 -20.23
C THR A 108 4.21 4.70 -18.84
N THR A 109 5.48 4.40 -18.62
CA THR A 109 6.16 4.60 -17.33
C THR A 109 7.53 5.24 -17.53
N ARG A 110 7.93 6.17 -16.64
CA ARG A 110 9.32 6.68 -16.60
C ARG A 110 10.27 5.64 -16.04
N LEU A 111 9.73 4.76 -15.21
CA LEU A 111 10.46 3.69 -14.56
C LEU A 111 10.53 2.45 -15.47
N TRP A 112 11.69 1.83 -15.59
CA TRP A 112 11.87 0.54 -16.23
C TRP A 112 12.09 -0.57 -15.18
N PRO A 113 11.71 -1.82 -15.51
CA PRO A 113 12.01 -2.97 -14.66
C PRO A 113 13.52 -3.23 -14.56
N GLY A 114 14.02 -3.40 -13.34
CA GLY A 114 15.41 -3.74 -13.01
C GLY A 114 15.50 -4.56 -11.73
N ARG A 115 16.64 -5.22 -11.51
CA ARG A 115 16.91 -5.97 -10.27
C ARG A 115 18.02 -5.30 -9.47
N LEU A 116 17.79 -5.17 -8.17
CA LEU A 116 18.80 -4.78 -7.20
C LEU A 116 19.85 -5.89 -7.03
N SER A 117 20.97 -5.53 -6.42
CA SER A 117 22.10 -6.43 -6.10
C SER A 117 21.72 -7.62 -5.22
N ASP A 118 20.70 -7.47 -4.35
CA ASP A 118 20.10 -8.53 -3.54
C ASP A 118 19.13 -9.44 -4.32
N GLY A 119 18.92 -9.15 -5.61
CA GLY A 119 18.01 -9.86 -6.49
C GLY A 119 16.58 -9.34 -6.49
N ARG A 120 16.22 -8.38 -5.64
CA ARG A 120 14.86 -7.82 -5.56
C ARG A 120 14.48 -7.10 -6.85
N GLY A 121 13.29 -7.42 -7.34
CA GLY A 121 12.69 -6.76 -8.50
C GLY A 121 12.14 -5.37 -8.15
N ILE A 122 12.47 -4.37 -8.96
CA ILE A 122 11.97 -3.00 -8.82
C ILE A 122 11.62 -2.39 -10.18
N LEU A 123 10.89 -1.28 -10.15
CA LEU A 123 10.84 -0.30 -11.23
C LEU A 123 11.79 0.86 -10.89
N THR A 124 12.56 1.37 -11.84
CA THR A 124 13.50 2.47 -11.57
C THR A 124 13.78 3.33 -12.79
N ASP A 125 14.17 4.59 -12.58
CA ASP A 125 14.75 5.47 -13.59
C ASP A 125 16.28 5.65 -13.45
N GLY A 126 16.91 4.83 -12.61
CA GLY A 126 18.34 4.90 -12.31
C GLY A 126 18.70 5.83 -11.16
N GLU A 127 17.78 6.64 -10.65
CA GLU A 127 17.95 7.47 -9.44
C GLU A 127 16.96 7.06 -8.34
N VAL A 128 15.70 6.86 -8.69
CA VAL A 128 14.63 6.43 -7.79
C VAL A 128 14.23 5.00 -8.11
N GLY A 129 13.98 4.21 -7.07
CA GLY A 129 13.40 2.88 -7.16
C GLY A 129 11.98 2.85 -6.61
N MET A 130 11.15 2.01 -7.19
CA MET A 130 9.83 1.63 -6.68
C MET A 130 9.81 0.11 -6.51
N LYS A 131 9.58 -0.34 -5.28
CA LYS A 131 9.48 -1.76 -4.92
C LYS A 131 8.06 -2.09 -4.49
N LEU A 132 7.64 -3.34 -4.62
CA LEU A 132 6.51 -3.85 -3.82
C LEU A 132 7.02 -4.25 -2.45
N TRP A 133 6.29 -3.87 -1.41
CA TRP A 133 6.55 -4.34 -0.06
C TRP A 133 6.31 -5.85 0.04
N ASN A 134 7.18 -6.54 0.78
CA ASN A 134 7.09 -7.97 1.00
C ASN A 134 7.51 -8.30 2.43
N VAL A 135 6.66 -8.99 3.19
CA VAL A 135 6.93 -9.35 4.59
C VAL A 135 8.21 -10.18 4.77
N ASP A 136 8.56 -11.03 3.81
CA ASP A 136 9.74 -11.89 3.89
C ASP A 136 11.05 -11.08 3.74
N LEU A 137 10.99 -9.93 3.06
CA LEU A 137 12.14 -9.06 2.81
C LEU A 137 12.18 -7.84 3.74
N ASP A 138 11.02 -7.26 4.04
CA ASP A 138 10.89 -6.00 4.76
C ASP A 138 10.33 -6.19 6.18
N GLY A 139 9.76 -7.36 6.51
CA GLY A 139 9.06 -7.58 7.77
C GLY A 139 7.68 -6.93 7.82
N ILE A 140 7.13 -6.83 9.03
CA ILE A 140 5.88 -6.09 9.30
C ILE A 140 6.15 -4.59 9.10
N GLN A 141 5.24 -3.90 8.42
CA GLN A 141 5.38 -2.48 8.07
C GLN A 141 4.27 -1.60 8.66
N ILE A 142 3.09 -2.15 8.95
CA ILE A 142 1.93 -1.40 9.46
C ILE A 142 1.61 -1.90 10.88
N HIS A 143 1.83 -1.02 11.86
CA HIS A 143 1.70 -1.35 13.29
C HIS A 143 0.45 -0.76 13.96
N VAL A 144 -0.42 -0.09 13.21
CA VAL A 144 -1.72 0.38 13.70
C VAL A 144 -2.79 -0.70 13.51
N PRO A 145 -3.90 -0.69 14.28
CA PRO A 145 -5.06 -1.54 14.00
C PRO A 145 -5.58 -1.43 12.57
N THR A 146 -5.85 -2.57 11.95
CA THR A 146 -6.36 -2.63 10.57
C THR A 146 -7.60 -3.51 10.43
N LEU A 147 -8.50 -3.10 9.54
CA LEU A 147 -9.59 -3.93 9.04
C LEU A 147 -9.41 -4.15 7.54
N HIS A 148 -9.37 -5.41 7.14
CA HIS A 148 -9.34 -5.81 5.74
C HIS A 148 -10.72 -6.34 5.34
N VAL A 149 -11.32 -5.70 4.33
CA VAL A 149 -12.61 -6.10 3.75
C VAL A 149 -12.33 -6.57 2.34
N ARG A 150 -12.42 -7.88 2.08
CA ARG A 150 -11.92 -8.47 0.84
C ARG A 150 -12.86 -9.51 0.24
N CYS A 151 -12.77 -9.71 -1.07
CA CYS A 151 -13.32 -10.88 -1.74
C CYS A 151 -12.20 -11.89 -2.04
N LEU A 152 -12.34 -13.14 -1.58
CA LEU A 152 -11.33 -14.19 -1.78
C LEU A 152 -11.26 -14.69 -3.24
N ASP A 153 -12.38 -14.58 -3.96
CA ASP A 153 -12.50 -15.01 -5.37
C ASP A 153 -12.11 -13.90 -6.37
N ASP A 154 -11.68 -12.73 -5.88
CA ASP A 154 -11.25 -11.61 -6.71
C ASP A 154 -9.84 -11.80 -7.30
N LYS A 155 -9.54 -11.16 -8.44
CA LYS A 155 -8.30 -11.37 -9.20
C LYS A 155 -7.14 -10.42 -8.86
N SER A 156 -5.95 -11.04 -9.00
CA SER A 156 -4.55 -10.64 -9.31
C SER A 156 -3.69 -9.84 -8.35
N ASP A 157 -4.22 -8.91 -7.56
CA ASP A 157 -3.32 -8.01 -6.85
C ASP A 157 -3.27 -8.36 -5.36
N TYR A 158 -2.88 -9.62 -5.10
CA TYR A 158 -2.93 -10.35 -3.82
C TYR A 158 -3.07 -9.46 -2.57
N GLY A 159 -4.33 -9.19 -2.18
CA GLY A 159 -4.63 -8.44 -0.95
C GLY A 159 -4.02 -9.09 0.30
N GLU A 160 -3.74 -10.40 0.24
CA GLU A 160 -2.97 -11.15 1.25
C GLU A 160 -1.59 -10.55 1.53
N GLY A 161 -0.90 -10.02 0.50
CA GLY A 161 0.41 -9.39 0.71
C GLY A 161 0.30 -8.14 1.57
N LEU A 162 -0.74 -7.32 1.38
CA LEU A 162 -1.02 -6.19 2.26
C LEU A 162 -1.39 -6.65 3.68
N GLU A 163 -2.15 -7.74 3.85
CA GLU A 163 -2.43 -8.27 5.19
C GLU A 163 -1.19 -8.71 5.94
N LYS A 164 -0.27 -9.39 5.25
CA LYS A 164 0.98 -9.89 5.84
C LYS A 164 1.91 -8.76 6.28
N LEU A 165 1.75 -7.56 5.75
CA LEU A 165 2.50 -6.38 6.16
C LEU A 165 1.92 -5.71 7.43
N CYS A 166 0.72 -6.10 7.87
CA CYS A 166 0.06 -5.57 9.05
C CYS A 166 0.39 -6.40 10.30
N GLU A 167 0.45 -5.74 11.46
CA GLU A 167 0.63 -6.38 12.76
C GLU A 167 -0.46 -7.44 13.01
N PRO A 168 -0.12 -8.75 13.04
CA PRO A 168 -1.11 -9.83 13.07
C PRO A 168 -2.02 -9.77 14.29
N THR A 169 -1.50 -9.29 15.42
CA THR A 169 -2.30 -9.16 16.64
C THR A 169 -3.31 -8.02 16.55
N LEU A 170 -3.10 -7.01 15.69
CA LEU A 170 -3.93 -5.81 15.54
C LEU A 170 -4.85 -5.83 14.30
N MET A 171 -4.63 -6.77 13.39
CA MET A 171 -5.39 -6.94 12.15
C MET A 171 -6.69 -7.74 12.34
N SER A 172 -7.74 -7.34 11.62
CA SER A 172 -9.02 -8.05 11.50
C SER A 172 -9.49 -8.16 10.06
N ASN A 173 -10.39 -9.11 9.79
CA ASN A 173 -10.79 -9.49 8.44
C ASN A 173 -12.31 -9.65 8.29
N TYR A 174 -12.84 -9.23 7.14
CA TYR A 174 -14.19 -9.53 6.69
C TYR A 174 -14.18 -9.95 5.22
N TYR A 175 -14.79 -11.09 4.91
CA TYR A 175 -14.84 -11.64 3.55
C TYR A 175 -16.23 -11.50 2.95
N HIS A 176 -16.30 -10.94 1.73
CA HIS A 176 -17.54 -10.79 0.95
C HIS A 176 -17.45 -11.50 -0.41
N ASN A 177 -18.59 -11.66 -1.07
CA ASN A 177 -18.71 -12.40 -2.33
C ASN A 177 -19.08 -11.50 -3.52
N ASN A 178 -18.67 -10.23 -3.48
CA ASN A 178 -19.03 -9.21 -4.48
C ASN A 178 -17.93 -8.97 -5.54
N GLY A 179 -16.95 -9.88 -5.64
CA GLY A 179 -15.77 -9.69 -6.51
C GLY A 179 -14.98 -8.45 -6.11
N HIS A 180 -14.40 -7.75 -7.10
CA HIS A 180 -13.66 -6.49 -6.87
C HIS A 180 -14.55 -5.32 -6.42
N ASP A 181 -15.87 -5.48 -6.38
CA ASP A 181 -16.79 -4.40 -6.04
C ASP A 181 -16.98 -4.24 -4.52
N PHE A 182 -17.54 -3.10 -4.10
CA PHE A 182 -17.83 -2.81 -2.71
C PHE A 182 -18.87 -3.80 -2.13
N PRO A 183 -18.76 -4.17 -0.84
CA PRO A 183 -19.79 -4.92 -0.12
C PRO A 183 -21.19 -4.31 -0.25
N ARG A 184 -22.25 -5.13 -0.22
CA ARG A 184 -23.63 -4.69 -0.49
C ARG A 184 -24.63 -5.24 0.50
N GLY A 185 -25.71 -4.49 0.70
CA GLY A 185 -26.85 -4.91 1.51
C GLY A 185 -26.70 -4.50 2.99
N ASN A 186 -27.85 -4.21 3.61
CA ASN A 186 -27.89 -3.56 4.92
C ASN A 186 -27.21 -4.36 6.03
N ASN A 187 -27.36 -5.68 6.04
CA ASN A 187 -26.79 -6.54 7.09
C ASN A 187 -25.26 -6.60 7.00
N GLU A 188 -24.73 -6.76 5.78
CA GLU A 188 -23.28 -6.78 5.51
C GLU A 188 -22.66 -5.42 5.86
N LEU A 189 -23.27 -4.32 5.40
CA LEU A 189 -22.79 -2.97 5.71
C LEU A 189 -22.86 -2.66 7.22
N SER A 190 -23.90 -3.13 7.92
CA SER A 190 -23.99 -2.97 9.38
C SER A 190 -22.87 -3.72 10.11
N THR A 191 -22.52 -4.91 9.62
CA THR A 191 -21.44 -5.73 10.18
C THR A 191 -20.09 -5.04 9.95
N ILE A 192 -19.82 -4.58 8.73
CA ILE A 192 -18.59 -3.85 8.41
C ILE A 192 -18.48 -2.57 9.26
N ALA A 193 -19.57 -1.81 9.42
CA ALA A 193 -19.57 -0.62 10.26
C ALA A 193 -19.23 -0.93 11.74
N GLN A 194 -19.69 -2.06 12.28
CA GLN A 194 -19.32 -2.51 13.63
C GLN A 194 -17.84 -2.90 13.72
N LEU A 195 -17.31 -3.56 12.69
CA LEU A 195 -15.88 -3.91 12.62
C LEU A 195 -15.00 -2.66 12.52
N ILE A 196 -15.41 -1.64 11.76
CA ILE A 196 -14.69 -0.36 11.71
C ILE A 196 -14.62 0.26 13.11
N ARG A 197 -15.75 0.31 13.85
CA ARG A 197 -15.77 0.82 15.23
C ARG A 197 -14.84 0.02 16.15
N THR A 198 -14.91 -1.32 16.08
CA THR A 198 -14.04 -2.20 16.86
C THR A 198 -12.57 -1.95 16.54
N THR A 199 -12.24 -1.69 15.28
CA THR A 199 -10.86 -1.38 14.85
C THR A 199 -10.40 -0.04 15.40
N ALA A 200 -11.26 0.98 15.35
CA ALA A 200 -10.97 2.30 15.91
C ALA A 200 -10.80 2.28 17.44
N GLU A 201 -11.61 1.49 18.15
CA GLU A 201 -11.52 1.33 19.61
C GLU A 201 -10.18 0.74 20.07
N ARG A 202 -9.52 -0.05 19.21
CA ARG A 202 -8.20 -0.63 19.48
C ARG A 202 -7.05 0.36 19.30
N ALA A 203 -7.32 1.52 18.71
CA ALA A 203 -6.35 2.59 18.47
C ALA A 203 -6.35 3.65 19.59
N LEU A 204 -7.17 3.45 20.63
CA LEU A 204 -7.26 4.26 21.85
C LEU A 204 -6.36 3.69 22.95
#